data_AF-A0A948WLW6-F1
#
_entry.id   AF-A0A948WLW6-F1
#
_cell.length_a   1.000
_cell.length_b   1.000
_cell.length_c   1.000
_cell.angle_alpha   90.00
_cell.angle_beta   90.00
_cell.angle_gamma   90.00
#
_symmetry.space_group_name_H-M   'P 1'
#
loop_
_entity.id
_entity.type
_entity.pdbx_description
1 polymer ?
#
loop_
_entity_poly.entity_id
_entity_poly.type
_entity_poly.pdbx_seq_one_letter_code
_entity_poly.pdbx_strand_id
1 'polypeptide(L)' 'MAKQTTVRLPEDLADQVEAVARAQGISVNQLIIGALHVEIDRMKNDTEFRSRVKRLVERDQRILDRLAE' A
#
# COMPACT_ATOMS: atom_id res chain seq x y z
N MET A 1 8.74 9.78 -10.91
CA MET A 1 9.38 8.57 -11.50
C MET A 1 8.67 7.34 -10.94
N ALA A 2 8.45 6.30 -11.75
CA ALA A 2 7.86 5.05 -11.27
C ALA A 2 8.96 4.17 -10.65
N LYS A 3 8.70 3.61 -9.46
CA LYS A 3 9.56 2.59 -8.84
C LYS A 3 9.03 1.21 -9.24
N GLN A 4 9.87 0.41 -9.89
CA GLN A 4 9.50 -0.96 -10.25
C GLN A 4 9.42 -1.84 -9.00
N THR A 5 8.32 -2.59 -8.89
CA THR A 5 8.07 -3.54 -7.79
C THR A 5 7.48 -4.81 -8.40
N THR A 6 8.03 -5.97 -8.05
CA THR A 6 7.50 -7.27 -8.47
C THR A 6 6.62 -7.83 -7.36
N VAL A 7 5.38 -8.21 -7.67
CA VAL A 7 4.43 -8.81 -6.73
C VAL A 7 4.18 -10.25 -7.15
N ARG A 8 4.29 -11.20 -6.21
CA ARG A 8 3.92 -12.60 -6.45
C ARG A 8 2.51 -12.82 -5.93
N LEU A 9 1.57 -12.91 -6.86
CA LEU A 9 0.17 -13.23 -6.54
C LEU A 9 0.02 -14.77 -6.50
N PRO A 10 -0.75 -15.31 -5.54
CA PRO A 10 -1.26 -16.68 -5.64
C PRO A 10 -2.02 -16.86 -6.97
N GLU A 11 -1.93 -18.06 -7.55
CA GLU A 11 -2.51 -18.37 -8.87
C GLU A 11 -3.99 -17.98 -8.96
N ASP A 12 -4.81 -18.45 -8.03
CA ASP A 12 -6.24 -18.14 -7.98
C ASP A 12 -6.55 -16.63 -7.94
N LEU A 13 -5.69 -15.85 -7.27
CA LEU A 13 -5.84 -14.40 -7.19
C LEU A 13 -5.40 -13.71 -8.48
N ALA A 14 -4.35 -14.22 -9.13
CA ALA A 14 -3.89 -13.71 -10.40
C ALA A 14 -4.99 -13.84 -11.47
N ASP A 15 -5.63 -15.02 -11.56
CA ASP A 15 -6.73 -15.28 -12.49
C ASP A 15 -7.91 -14.34 -12.29
N GLN A 16 -8.30 -14.12 -11.03
CA GLN A 16 -9.38 -13.18 -10.69
C GLN A 16 -9.04 -11.74 -11.07
N VAL A 17 -7.82 -11.31 -10.76
CA VAL A 17 -7.35 -9.96 -11.10
C VAL A 17 -7.31 -9.76 -12.62
N GLU A 18 -6.85 -10.75 -13.37
CA GLU A 18 -6.85 -10.73 -14.83
C GLU A 18 -8.26 -10.67 -15.41
N ALA A 19 -9.18 -11.49 -14.92
CA ALA A 19 -10.57 -11.49 -15.35
C ALA A 19 -11.24 -10.12 -15.13
N VAL A 20 -11.05 -9.53 -13.95
CA VAL A 20 -11.59 -8.21 -13.60
C VAL A 20 -10.97 -7.11 -14.46
N ALA A 21 -9.64 -7.12 -14.62
CA ALA A 21 -8.93 -6.12 -15.44
C ALA A 21 -9.41 -6.17 -16.89
N ARG A 22 -9.53 -7.39 -17.44
CA ARG A 22 -10.04 -7.62 -18.80
C ARG A 22 -11.48 -7.15 -18.95
N ALA A 23 -12.36 -7.46 -18.00
CA ALA A 23 -13.76 -7.03 -18.03
C ALA A 23 -13.89 -5.50 -18.00
N GLN A 24 -12.96 -4.81 -17.34
CA GLN A 24 -12.91 -3.34 -17.28
C GLN A 24 -12.15 -2.69 -18.44
N GLY A 25 -11.53 -3.48 -19.33
CA GLY A 25 -10.71 -2.96 -20.43
C GLY A 25 -9.42 -2.25 -19.99
N ILE A 26 -8.89 -2.59 -18.81
CA ILE A 26 -7.66 -2.01 -18.25
C ILE A 26 -6.58 -3.07 -18.05
N SER A 27 -5.33 -2.62 -17.87
CA SER A 27 -4.24 -3.54 -17.50
C SER A 27 -4.34 -3.97 -16.03
N VAL A 28 -3.82 -5.17 -15.72
CA VAL A 28 -3.63 -5.65 -14.34
C VAL A 28 -2.87 -4.63 -13.49
N ASN A 29 -1.85 -3.98 -14.07
CA ASN A 29 -1.10 -2.92 -13.39
C ASN A 29 -1.99 -1.74 -12.97
N GLN A 30 -2.87 -1.26 -13.86
CA GLN A 30 -3.80 -0.18 -13.53
C GLN A 30 -4.78 -0.59 -12.43
N LEU A 31 -5.29 -1.82 -12.49
CA LEU A 31 -6.18 -2.35 -11.45
C LEU A 31 -5.48 -2.41 -10.08
N ILE A 32 -4.25 -2.93 -10.03
CA ILE A 32 -3.45 -2.98 -8.80
C ILE A 32 -3.18 -1.58 -8.25
N ILE A 33 -2.77 -0.63 -9.11
CA ILE A 33 -2.54 0.76 -8.70
C ILE A 33 -3.82 1.39 -8.15
N GLY A 34 -4.97 1.15 -8.78
CA GLY A 34 -6.28 1.63 -8.31
C GLY A 34 -6.63 1.07 -6.93
N ALA A 35 -6.49 -0.25 -6.75
CA ALA A 35 -6.73 -0.91 -5.47
C ALA A 35 -5.83 -0.36 -4.34
N LEU A 36 -4.54 -0.12 -4.64
CA LEU A 36 -3.61 0.47 -3.69
C LEU A 36 -4.00 1.90 -3.28
N HIS A 37 -4.49 2.73 -4.21
CA HIS A 37 -4.98 4.06 -3.85
C HIS A 37 -6.19 3.99 -2.92
N VAL A 38 -7.17 3.12 -3.22
CA VAL A 38 -8.35 2.93 -2.38
C VAL A 38 -7.96 2.51 -0.97
N GLU A 39 -7.03 1.56 -0.83
CA GLU A 39 -6.59 1.10 0.49
C GLU A 39 -5.80 2.18 1.24
N ILE A 40 -4.92 2.92 0.56
CA ILE A 40 -4.19 4.04 1.18
C ILE A 40 -5.17 5.12 1.67
N ASP A 41 -6.16 5.48 0.87
CA ASP A 41 -7.12 6.51 1.23
C ASP A 41 -8.07 6.04 2.35
N ARG A 42 -8.42 4.75 2.39
CA ARG A 42 -9.09 4.13 3.53
C ARG A 42 -8.26 4.27 4.81
N MET A 43 -6.96 3.94 4.75
CA MET A 43 -6.06 4.03 5.90
C MET A 43 -5.82 5.47 6.34
N LYS A 44 -5.79 6.45 5.43
CA LYS A 44 -5.70 7.88 5.77
C LYS A 44 -6.95 8.40 6.50
N ASN A 45 -8.10 7.78 6.31
CA ASN A 45 -9.33 8.16 7.01
C ASN A 45 -9.52 7.39 8.33
N ASP A 46 -8.75 6.32 8.55
CA ASP A 46 -8.73 5.57 9.80
C ASP A 46 -7.96 6.35 10.89
N THR A 47 -8.71 6.87 11.86
CA THR A 47 -8.16 7.66 12.97
C THR A 47 -7.27 6.83 13.90
N GLU A 48 -7.59 5.56 14.10
CA GLU A 48 -6.76 4.67 14.92
C GLU A 48 -5.46 4.32 14.22
N PHE A 49 -5.51 4.03 12.91
CA PHE A 49 -4.32 3.82 12.10
C PHE A 49 -3.38 5.04 12.15
N ARG A 50 -3.90 6.25 11.93
CA ARG A 50 -3.10 7.48 12.03
C ARG A 50 -2.48 7.66 13.41
N SER A 51 -3.24 7.39 14.46
CA SER A 51 -2.76 7.47 15.84
C SER A 51 -1.63 6.48 16.11
N ARG A 52 -1.73 5.24 15.59
CA ARG A 52 -0.66 4.23 15.67
C ARG A 52 0.59 4.66 14.90
N VAL A 53 0.44 5.13 13.66
CA VAL A 53 1.56 5.61 12.83
C VAL A 53 2.27 6.78 13.50
N LYS A 54 1.52 7.76 14.04
CA LYS A 54 2.10 8.90 14.75
C LYS A 54 2.95 8.46 15.95
N ARG A 55 2.42 7.55 16.79
CA ARG A 55 3.17 7.02 17.94
C ARG A 55 4.45 6.29 17.52
N LEU A 56 4.40 5.55 16.43
CA LEU A 56 5.55 4.81 15.91
C LEU A 56 6.65 5.77 15.45
N VAL A 57 6.29 6.78 14.65
CA VAL A 57 7.23 7.81 14.19
C VAL A 57 7.83 8.59 15.36
N GLU A 58 7.03 9.01 16.35
CA GLU A 58 7.53 9.72 17.53
C GLU A 58 8.48 8.87 18.38
N ARG A 59 8.22 7.56 18.48
CA ARG A 59 9.13 6.65 19.18
C ARG A 59 10.43 6.48 18.41
N ASP A 60 10.35 6.26 17.11
CA ASP A 60 11.51 6.01 16.27
C ASP A 60 12.39 7.26 16.18
N GLN A 61 11.82 8.46 16.09
CA GLN A 61 12.57 9.72 16.18
C GLN A 61 13.32 9.86 17.51
N ARG A 62 12.66 9.57 18.64
CA ARG A 62 13.32 9.60 19.96
C ARG A 62 14.48 8.62 20.07
N ILE A 63 14.41 7.48 19.41
CA ILE A 63 15.50 6.50 19.37
C ILE A 63 16.66 7.06 18.52
N LEU A 64 16.35 7.63 17.35
CA LEU A 64 17.36 8.24 16.48
C LEU A 64 18.07 9.41 17.17
N ASP A 65 17.35 10.28 17.87
CA ASP A 65 17.92 11.41 18.60
C ASP A 65 18.94 10.95 19.65
N ARG A 66 18.64 9.87 20.38
CA ARG A 66 19.56 9.27 21.37
C ARG A 66 20.79 8.60 20.76
N LEU A 67 20.69 8.13 19.52
CA LEU A 67 21.80 7.46 18.83
C LEU A 67 22.72 8.46 18.10
N ALA A 68 22.25 9.68 17.87
CA ALA A 68 23.01 10.75 17.21
C ALA A 68 23.85 11.59 18.20
N GLU A 69 23.64 11.41 19.50
CA GLU A 69 24.51 11.90 20.59
C GLU A 69 25.75 11.00 20.79
#